data_AF-A0A6J6YZD6-F1
#
_entry.id   AF-A0A6J6YZD6-F1
#
_cell.length_a   1.000
_cell.length_b   1.000
_cell.length_c   1.000
_cell.angle_alpha   90.00
_cell.angle_beta   90.00
_cell.angle_gamma   90.00
#
_symmetry.space_group_name_H-M   'P 1'
#
loop_
_entity.id
_entity.type
_entity.pdbx_description
1 polymer ?
#
loop_
_entity_poly.entity_id
_entity_poly.type
_entity_poly.pdbx_seq_one_letter_code
_entity_poly.pdbx_strand_id
1 'polypeptide(L)'
;MIEQGPELLVPAHGLPIEGKARIATVLDDIATSLESLVTQVIEMMNSGETLDTIIHAVRVPQYILDKPYMRPLYDEPEFVVRNIWRLYGGWWDGAASRLKPAPDAQVATELARLSGGAENLMARALELMASGDIRMACHLADFAGWAAPQDAAIHANRATIYEQRRKAELSLMSKGIFKGAARESKAIAEKK
;
A
#
# COMPACT_ATOMS: atom_id res chain seq x y z
N MET A 1 -5.37 -29.33 -8.77
CA MET A 1 -4.27 -29.44 -9.77
C MET A 1 -3.13 -30.32 -9.29
N ILE A 2 -2.66 -30.19 -8.05
CA ILE A 2 -1.56 -31.01 -7.50
C ILE A 2 -1.86 -32.51 -7.63
N GLU A 3 -3.08 -32.96 -7.29
CA GLU A 3 -3.50 -34.36 -7.37
C GLU A 3 -3.43 -34.96 -8.78
N GLN A 4 -3.57 -34.14 -9.82
CA GLN A 4 -3.45 -34.59 -11.22
C GLN A 4 -2.01 -34.93 -11.60
N GLY A 5 -1.04 -34.60 -10.75
CA GLY A 5 0.38 -34.91 -10.94
C GLY A 5 0.99 -34.38 -12.24
N PRO A 6 0.78 -33.10 -12.62
CA PRO A 6 1.33 -32.56 -13.85
C PRO A 6 2.85 -32.58 -13.84
N GLU A 7 3.44 -32.83 -15.01
CA GLU A 7 4.90 -32.79 -15.20
C GLU A 7 5.39 -31.45 -15.75
N LEU A 8 4.49 -30.66 -16.36
CA LEU A 8 4.75 -29.33 -16.89
C LEU A 8 3.58 -28.39 -16.58
N LEU A 9 3.88 -27.22 -16.00
CA LEU A 9 2.94 -26.13 -15.77
C LEU A 9 3.37 -24.90 -16.57
N VAL A 10 2.49 -24.39 -17.43
CA VAL A 10 2.73 -23.20 -18.27
C VAL A 10 1.79 -22.09 -17.84
N PRO A 11 2.26 -21.10 -17.04
CA PRO A 11 1.43 -19.99 -16.60
C PRO A 11 1.24 -18.94 -17.72
N ALA A 12 0.22 -18.09 -17.59
CA ALA A 12 0.00 -16.97 -18.50
C ALA A 12 1.15 -15.93 -18.45
N HIS A 13 1.82 -15.82 -17.29
CA HIS A 13 2.98 -14.96 -17.09
C HIS A 13 4.07 -15.72 -16.32
N GLY A 14 5.33 -15.46 -16.65
CA GLY A 14 6.49 -16.11 -16.04
C GLY A 14 7.00 -17.31 -16.84
N LEU A 15 7.96 -18.03 -16.24
CA LEU A 15 8.59 -19.18 -16.88
C LEU A 15 7.79 -20.47 -16.63
N PRO A 16 7.82 -21.44 -17.55
CA PRO A 16 7.30 -22.77 -17.31
C PRO A 16 7.96 -23.43 -16.09
N ILE A 17 7.21 -24.27 -15.38
CA ILE A 17 7.69 -25.04 -14.24
C ILE A 17 7.60 -26.52 -14.61
N GLU A 18 8.74 -27.21 -14.56
CA GLU A 18 8.85 -28.63 -14.88
C GLU A 18 9.14 -29.46 -13.62
N GLY A 19 8.53 -30.64 -13.57
CA GLY A 19 8.69 -31.64 -12.52
C GLY A 19 7.55 -31.60 -11.49
N LYS A 20 6.91 -32.75 -11.30
CA LYS A 20 5.73 -32.92 -10.42
C LYS A 20 5.94 -32.35 -9.01
N ALA A 21 7.07 -32.62 -8.38
CA ALA A 21 7.37 -32.15 -7.01
C ALA A 21 7.52 -30.61 -6.94
N ARG A 22 8.15 -29.99 -7.94
CA ARG A 22 8.34 -28.54 -8.00
C ARG A 22 7.01 -27.84 -8.23
N ILE A 23 6.19 -28.35 -9.16
CA ILE A 23 4.85 -27.83 -9.43
C ILE A 23 3.98 -27.92 -8.19
N ALA A 24 3.99 -29.08 -7.50
CA ALA A 24 3.25 -29.25 -6.26
C ALA A 24 3.66 -28.21 -5.20
N THR A 25 4.97 -28.03 -4.99
CA THR A 25 5.49 -27.05 -4.02
C THR A 25 5.03 -25.62 -4.32
N VAL A 26 5.14 -25.18 -5.57
CA VAL A 26 4.75 -23.82 -5.96
C VAL A 26 3.25 -23.59 -5.77
N LEU A 27 2.43 -24.54 -6.22
CA LEU A 27 0.98 -24.45 -6.07
C LEU A 27 0.55 -24.45 -4.59
N ASP A 28 1.17 -25.29 -3.78
CA ASP A 28 0.89 -25.42 -2.35
C ASP A 28 1.32 -24.17 -1.56
N ASP A 29 2.50 -23.62 -1.84
CA ASP A 29 2.99 -22.39 -1.23
C ASP A 29 2.04 -21.21 -1.50
N ILE A 30 1.55 -21.09 -2.73
CA ILE A 30 0.60 -20.03 -3.12
C ILE A 30 -0.73 -20.25 -2.41
N ALA A 31 -1.29 -21.45 -2.48
CA ALA A 31 -2.59 -21.77 -1.88
C ALA A 31 -2.57 -21.55 -0.37
N THR A 32 -1.60 -22.15 0.33
CA THR A 32 -1.46 -22.04 1.78
C THR A 32 -1.24 -20.60 2.23
N SER A 33 -0.48 -19.79 1.48
CA SER A 33 -0.30 -18.37 1.81
C SER A 33 -1.59 -17.58 1.71
N LEU A 34 -2.40 -17.82 0.68
CA LEU A 34 -3.69 -17.14 0.50
C LEU A 34 -4.70 -17.59 1.56
N GLU A 35 -4.78 -18.89 1.84
CA GLU A 35 -5.64 -19.44 2.90
C GLU A 35 -5.26 -18.86 4.27
N SER A 36 -3.96 -18.79 4.57
CA SER A 36 -3.45 -18.18 5.80
C SER A 36 -3.87 -16.71 5.93
N LEU A 37 -3.76 -15.92 4.85
CA LEU A 37 -4.21 -14.52 4.87
C LEU A 37 -5.73 -14.42 5.13
N VAL A 38 -6.55 -15.28 4.52
CA VAL A 38 -7.99 -15.31 4.76
C VAL A 38 -8.29 -15.63 6.22
N THR A 39 -7.68 -16.69 6.77
CA THR A 39 -7.86 -17.08 8.18
C THR A 39 -7.47 -15.96 9.13
N GLN A 40 -6.26 -15.40 8.99
CA GLN A 40 -5.77 -14.33 9.86
C GLN A 40 -6.71 -13.10 9.84
N VAL A 41 -7.14 -12.67 8.65
CA VAL A 41 -8.05 -11.52 8.53
C VAL A 41 -9.41 -11.81 9.17
N ILE A 42 -10.03 -12.96 8.88
CA ILE A 42 -11.35 -13.31 9.42
C ILE A 42 -11.30 -13.47 10.94
N GLU A 43 -10.26 -14.08 11.50
CA GLU A 43 -10.08 -14.21 12.95
C GLU A 43 -10.03 -12.84 13.64
N MET A 44 -9.25 -11.90 13.09
CA MET A 44 -9.16 -10.54 13.64
C MET A 44 -10.48 -9.77 13.46
N MET A 45 -11.15 -9.90 12.31
CA MET A 45 -12.48 -9.31 12.08
C MET A 45 -13.49 -9.81 13.12
N ASN A 46 -13.55 -11.12 13.36
CA ASN A 46 -14.45 -11.71 14.35
C ASN A 46 -14.10 -11.30 15.79
N SER A 47 -12.84 -10.89 16.03
CA SER A 47 -12.39 -10.33 17.31
C SER A 47 -12.71 -8.84 17.47
N GLY A 48 -13.33 -8.21 16.46
CA GLY A 48 -13.74 -6.80 16.50
C GLY A 48 -12.64 -5.81 16.11
N GLU A 49 -11.54 -6.28 15.52
CA GLU A 49 -10.43 -5.42 15.11
C GLU A 49 -10.79 -4.51 13.93
N THR A 50 -10.17 -3.34 13.90
CA THR A 50 -10.30 -2.39 12.77
C THR A 50 -9.44 -2.83 11.59
N LEU A 51 -9.78 -2.38 10.37
CA LEU A 51 -8.94 -2.62 9.20
C LEU A 51 -7.53 -2.07 9.38
N ASP A 52 -7.40 -0.94 10.07
CA ASP A 52 -6.10 -0.32 10.38
C ASP A 52 -5.24 -1.26 11.25
N THR A 53 -5.81 -1.90 12.27
CA THR A 53 -5.09 -2.91 13.04
C THR A 53 -4.70 -4.10 12.14
N ILE A 54 -5.65 -4.64 11.40
CA ILE A 54 -5.49 -5.88 10.62
C ILE A 54 -4.40 -5.72 9.55
N ILE A 55 -4.42 -4.62 8.80
CA ILE A 55 -3.46 -4.41 7.72
C ILE A 55 -2.02 -4.29 8.23
N HIS A 56 -1.84 -3.81 9.46
CA HIS A 56 -0.54 -3.70 10.11
C HIS A 56 -0.14 -4.96 10.89
N ALA A 57 -1.05 -5.90 11.16
CA ALA A 57 -0.76 -7.13 11.90
C ALA A 57 -0.60 -8.38 11.00
N VAL A 58 -1.47 -8.54 10.01
CA VAL A 58 -1.51 -9.75 9.15
C VAL A 58 -0.29 -9.80 8.24
N ARG A 59 0.38 -10.97 8.18
CA ARG A 59 1.60 -11.16 7.38
C ARG A 59 1.65 -12.54 6.74
N VAL A 60 2.29 -12.60 5.58
CA VAL A 60 2.87 -13.84 5.06
C VAL A 60 4.27 -13.99 5.65
N PRO A 61 4.66 -15.18 6.15
CA PRO A 61 5.99 -15.37 6.72
C PRO A 61 7.11 -15.01 5.74
N GLN A 62 8.15 -14.32 6.23
CA GLN A 62 9.23 -13.79 5.37
C GLN A 62 9.93 -14.89 4.56
N TYR A 63 10.18 -16.06 5.16
CA TYR A 63 10.82 -17.19 4.47
C TYR A 63 10.01 -17.72 3.27
N ILE A 64 8.68 -17.49 3.25
CA ILE A 64 7.84 -17.77 2.07
C ILE A 64 8.04 -16.67 1.04
N LEU A 65 7.99 -15.40 1.43
CA LEU A 65 8.16 -14.25 0.53
C LEU A 65 9.56 -14.17 -0.09
N ASP A 66 10.57 -14.75 0.55
CA ASP A 66 11.94 -14.81 0.03
C ASP A 66 12.07 -15.75 -1.17
N LYS A 67 11.13 -16.70 -1.33
CA LYS A 67 11.08 -17.63 -2.47
C LYS A 67 10.88 -16.83 -3.77
N PRO A 68 11.64 -17.12 -4.85
CA PRO A 68 11.62 -16.30 -6.06
C PRO A 68 10.24 -16.07 -6.70
N TYR A 69 9.34 -17.06 -6.61
CA TYR A 69 7.98 -17.01 -7.16
C TYR A 69 6.92 -16.43 -6.22
N MET A 70 7.27 -16.18 -4.95
CA MET A 70 6.37 -15.57 -3.95
C MET A 70 6.67 -14.08 -3.70
N ARG A 71 7.72 -13.54 -4.33
CA ARG A 71 8.09 -12.12 -4.16
C ARG A 71 6.96 -11.22 -4.68
N PRO A 72 6.55 -10.19 -3.91
CA PRO A 72 5.45 -9.29 -4.27
C PRO A 72 5.86 -8.27 -5.33
N LEU A 73 6.10 -8.75 -6.55
CA LEU A 73 6.59 -7.92 -7.66
C LEU A 73 5.46 -7.22 -8.42
N TYR A 74 4.27 -7.82 -8.49
CA TYR A 74 3.11 -7.21 -9.14
C TYR A 74 2.13 -6.68 -8.11
N ASP A 75 1.57 -7.59 -7.31
CA ASP A 75 0.69 -7.34 -6.18
C ASP A 75 1.45 -7.64 -4.86
N GLU A 76 0.84 -7.34 -3.71
CA GLU A 76 1.45 -7.52 -2.39
C GLU A 76 0.45 -7.96 -1.31
N PRO A 77 0.91 -8.66 -0.24
CA PRO A 77 0.02 -9.17 0.81
C PRO A 77 -0.91 -8.12 1.42
N GLU A 78 -0.45 -6.88 1.56
CA GLU A 78 -1.23 -5.76 2.09
C GLU A 78 -2.51 -5.50 1.27
N PHE A 79 -2.44 -5.66 -0.06
CA PHE A 79 -3.60 -5.45 -0.95
C PHE A 79 -4.57 -6.64 -0.89
N VAL A 80 -4.05 -7.85 -0.76
CA VAL A 80 -4.86 -9.05 -0.54
C VAL A 80 -5.65 -8.92 0.77
N VAL A 81 -5.02 -8.47 1.85
CA VAL A 81 -5.69 -8.19 3.13
C VAL A 81 -6.84 -7.20 2.96
N ARG A 82 -6.62 -6.08 2.25
CA ARG A 82 -7.68 -5.12 1.93
C ARG A 82 -8.83 -5.74 1.14
N ASN A 83 -8.53 -6.61 0.18
CA ASN A 83 -9.53 -7.29 -0.63
C ASN A 83 -10.36 -8.29 0.18
N ILE A 84 -9.73 -9.04 1.09
CA ILE A 84 -10.44 -9.95 2.00
C ILE A 84 -11.36 -9.16 2.93
N TRP A 85 -10.87 -8.07 3.53
CA TRP A 85 -11.72 -7.17 4.32
C TRP A 85 -12.89 -6.67 3.48
N ARG A 86 -12.65 -6.20 2.25
CA ARG A 86 -13.70 -5.69 1.38
C ARG A 86 -14.73 -6.75 1.01
N LEU A 87 -14.30 -7.99 0.81
CA LEU A 87 -15.17 -9.13 0.48
C LEU A 87 -16.15 -9.44 1.62
N TYR A 88 -15.68 -9.46 2.87
CA TYR A 88 -16.50 -9.87 4.02
C TYR A 88 -17.10 -8.71 4.82
N GLY A 89 -16.35 -7.62 5.03
CA GLY A 89 -16.73 -6.46 5.85
C GLY A 89 -17.23 -5.25 5.05
N GLY A 90 -17.07 -5.28 3.72
CA GLY A 90 -17.49 -4.18 2.86
C GLY A 90 -16.59 -2.94 2.99
N TRP A 91 -17.19 -1.76 3.00
CA TRP A 91 -16.47 -0.46 2.96
C TRP A 91 -16.18 0.12 4.35
N TRP A 92 -16.92 -0.29 5.37
CA TRP A 92 -16.73 0.15 6.75
C TRP A 92 -15.41 -0.40 7.28
N ASP A 93 -14.55 0.44 7.89
CA ASP A 93 -13.19 0.06 8.30
C ASP A 93 -12.99 -0.01 9.82
N GLY A 94 -14.04 0.26 10.60
CA GLY A 94 -14.05 0.23 12.06
C GLY A 94 -13.85 1.59 12.74
N ALA A 95 -13.40 2.63 12.03
CA ALA A 95 -13.16 3.95 12.63
C ALA A 95 -14.34 4.91 12.42
N ALA A 96 -15.00 5.33 13.51
CA ALA A 96 -16.22 6.15 13.45
C ALA A 96 -16.04 7.46 12.65
N SER A 97 -14.89 8.11 12.76
CA SER A 97 -14.55 9.33 12.01
C SER A 97 -14.52 9.13 10.49
N ARG A 98 -14.39 7.89 10.02
CA ARG A 98 -14.30 7.52 8.59
C ARG A 98 -15.62 6.99 8.02
N LEU A 99 -16.69 6.87 8.82
CA LEU A 99 -18.00 6.43 8.33
C LEU A 99 -18.62 7.45 7.36
N LYS A 100 -18.52 8.74 7.70
CA LYS A 100 -18.98 9.89 6.92
C LYS A 100 -17.99 11.03 7.09
N PRO A 101 -16.76 10.90 6.55
CA PRO A 101 -15.68 11.82 6.82
C PRO A 101 -15.97 13.20 6.23
N ALA A 102 -15.37 14.24 6.81
CA ALA A 102 -15.27 15.53 6.16
C ALA A 102 -14.41 15.42 4.88
N PRO A 103 -14.56 16.33 3.91
CA PRO A 103 -13.68 16.35 2.74
C PRO A 103 -12.21 16.49 3.15
N ASP A 104 -11.32 15.76 2.47
CA ASP A 104 -9.88 15.74 2.78
C ASP A 104 -9.25 17.14 2.82
N ALA A 105 -9.65 18.04 1.90
CA ALA A 105 -9.18 19.41 1.89
C ALA A 105 -9.58 20.20 3.15
N GLN A 106 -10.75 19.95 3.72
CA GLN A 106 -11.18 20.62 4.96
C GLN A 106 -10.38 20.12 6.16
N VAL A 107 -10.17 18.79 6.24
CA VAL A 107 -9.32 18.19 7.29
C VAL A 107 -7.88 18.72 7.18
N ALA A 108 -7.34 18.76 5.96
CA ALA A 108 -6.01 19.27 5.67
C ALA A 108 -5.84 20.74 6.07
N THR A 109 -6.78 21.61 5.71
CA THR A 109 -6.75 23.03 6.10
C THR A 109 -6.77 23.19 7.62
N GLU A 110 -7.59 22.41 8.33
CA GLU A 110 -7.65 22.48 9.79
C GLU A 110 -6.36 21.98 10.44
N LEU A 111 -5.78 20.88 9.95
CA LEU A 111 -4.48 20.39 10.41
C LEU A 111 -3.35 21.38 10.15
N ALA A 112 -3.35 22.04 8.99
CA ALA A 112 -2.39 23.08 8.66
C ALA A 112 -2.54 24.27 9.63
N ARG A 113 -3.78 24.72 9.90
CA ARG A 113 -4.06 25.79 10.87
C ARG A 113 -3.54 25.44 12.26
N LEU A 114 -3.76 24.21 12.73
CA LEU A 114 -3.25 23.73 14.03
C LEU A 114 -1.72 23.64 14.06
N SER A 115 -1.10 23.36 12.92
CA SER A 115 0.36 23.20 12.78
C SER A 115 1.09 24.51 12.48
N GLY A 116 0.37 25.63 12.39
CA GLY A 116 0.94 26.95 12.07
C GLY A 116 1.21 27.20 10.58
N GLY A 117 0.64 26.39 9.69
CA GLY A 117 0.74 26.54 8.23
C GLY A 117 0.91 25.21 7.48
N ALA A 118 0.64 25.23 6.17
CA ALA A 118 0.84 24.06 5.30
C ALA A 118 2.33 23.78 5.05
N GLU A 119 3.15 24.82 5.09
CA GLU A 119 4.61 24.78 5.03
C GLU A 119 5.21 24.01 6.22
N ASN A 120 4.63 24.11 7.41
CA ASN A 120 5.11 23.38 8.59
C ASN A 120 4.81 21.87 8.47
N LEU A 121 3.63 21.52 7.93
CA LEU A 121 3.32 20.13 7.58
C LEU A 121 4.33 19.58 6.57
N MET A 122 4.64 20.35 5.52
CA MET A 122 5.59 19.93 4.49
C MET A 122 7.03 19.85 5.04
N ALA A 123 7.46 20.79 5.88
CA ALA A 123 8.76 20.75 6.53
C ALA A 123 8.92 19.46 7.35
N ARG A 124 7.90 19.12 8.15
CA ARG A 124 7.90 17.87 8.91
C ARG A 124 7.86 16.63 8.02
N ALA A 125 7.14 16.68 6.90
CA ALA A 125 7.13 15.61 5.92
C ALA A 125 8.53 15.32 5.35
N LEU A 126 9.30 16.37 5.05
CA LEU A 126 10.68 16.24 4.57
C LEU A 126 11.62 15.65 5.63
N GLU A 127 11.47 16.04 6.90
CA GLU A 127 12.23 15.45 8.02
C GLU A 127 11.92 13.95 8.19
N LEU A 128 10.65 13.56 8.09
CA LEU A 128 10.22 12.15 8.16
C LEU A 128 10.76 11.34 6.98
N MET A 129 10.73 11.90 5.76
CA MET A 129 11.37 11.28 4.60
C MET A 129 12.87 11.07 4.83
N ALA A 130 13.57 12.08 5.35
CA ALA A 130 15.01 12.00 5.63
C ALA A 130 15.37 11.00 6.73
N SER A 131 14.48 10.82 7.71
CA SER A 131 14.64 9.85 8.81
C SER A 131 14.12 8.44 8.48
N GLY A 132 13.54 8.24 7.29
CA GLY A 132 13.12 6.93 6.78
C GLY A 132 11.65 6.58 7.00
N ASP A 133 10.88 7.39 7.73
CA ASP A 133 9.43 7.20 7.87
C ASP A 133 8.69 7.80 6.67
N ILE A 134 8.89 7.16 5.52
CA ILE A 134 8.34 7.62 4.25
C ILE A 134 6.81 7.52 4.18
N ARG A 135 6.20 6.59 4.94
CA ARG A 135 4.73 6.43 4.99
C ARG A 135 4.09 7.64 5.66
N MET A 136 4.61 8.04 6.83
CA MET A 136 4.12 9.24 7.51
C MET A 136 4.44 10.51 6.71
N ALA A 137 5.61 10.58 6.06
CA ALA A 137 5.96 11.68 5.18
C ALA A 137 4.92 11.88 4.06
N CYS A 138 4.45 10.81 3.41
CA CYS A 138 3.40 10.89 2.40
C CYS A 138 2.10 11.48 2.97
N HIS A 139 1.65 11.07 4.16
CA HIS A 139 0.44 11.61 4.79
C HIS A 139 0.55 13.12 5.04
N LEU A 140 1.66 13.59 5.61
CA LEU A 140 1.85 15.03 5.86
C LEU A 140 2.00 15.83 4.56
N ALA A 141 2.62 15.25 3.54
CA ALA A 141 2.73 15.87 2.23
C ALA A 141 1.37 16.01 1.53
N ASP A 142 0.48 15.04 1.68
CA ASP A 142 -0.91 15.12 1.19
C ASP A 142 -1.68 16.22 1.91
N PHE A 143 -1.63 16.27 3.24
CA PHE A 143 -2.29 17.35 3.98
C PHE A 143 -1.75 18.73 3.60
N ALA A 144 -0.43 18.90 3.45
CA ALA A 144 0.14 20.15 2.98
C ALA A 144 -0.35 20.52 1.57
N GLY A 145 -0.35 19.56 0.64
CA GLY A 145 -0.80 19.78 -0.74
C GLY A 145 -2.29 20.11 -0.85
N TRP A 146 -3.15 19.45 -0.07
CA TRP A 146 -4.58 19.74 -0.06
C TRP A 146 -4.91 21.06 0.64
N ALA A 147 -4.14 21.46 1.66
CA ALA A 147 -4.30 22.75 2.33
C ALA A 147 -3.83 23.94 1.46
N ALA A 148 -2.87 23.71 0.57
CA ALA A 148 -2.28 24.73 -0.31
C ALA A 148 -2.20 24.25 -1.78
N PRO A 149 -3.36 24.04 -2.44
CA PRO A 149 -3.45 23.30 -3.71
C PRO A 149 -2.83 23.99 -4.93
N GLN A 150 -2.38 25.24 -4.79
CA GLN A 150 -1.72 26.01 -5.85
C GLN A 150 -0.29 26.42 -5.47
N ASP A 151 0.21 25.99 -4.31
CA ASP A 151 1.56 26.32 -3.88
C ASP A 151 2.59 25.43 -4.60
N ALA A 152 3.32 26.04 -5.53
CA ALA A 152 4.28 25.34 -6.35
C ALA A 152 5.43 24.69 -5.54
N ALA A 153 5.85 25.30 -4.43
CA ALA A 153 6.95 24.78 -3.61
C ALA A 153 6.51 23.55 -2.81
N ILE A 154 5.30 23.59 -2.22
CA ILE A 154 4.70 22.43 -1.54
C ILE A 154 4.54 21.27 -2.52
N HIS A 155 4.02 21.53 -3.72
CA HIS A 155 3.85 20.47 -4.71
C HIS A 155 5.18 19.94 -5.27
N ALA A 156 6.23 20.76 -5.38
CA ALA A 156 7.57 20.28 -5.73
C ALA A 156 8.14 19.32 -4.66
N ASN A 157 7.93 19.63 -3.38
CA ASN A 157 8.35 18.77 -2.27
C ASN A 157 7.51 17.50 -2.18
N ARG A 158 6.18 17.57 -2.34
CA ARG A 158 5.30 16.41 -2.41
C ARG A 158 5.72 15.47 -3.55
N ALA A 159 6.07 16.00 -4.72
CA ALA A 159 6.58 15.21 -5.83
C ALA A 159 7.86 14.45 -5.47
N THR A 160 8.78 15.11 -4.76
CA THR A 160 10.03 14.51 -4.28
C THR A 160 9.78 13.36 -3.31
N ILE A 161 8.87 13.55 -2.35
CA ILE A 161 8.50 12.54 -1.35
C ILE A 161 7.89 11.30 -2.03
N TYR A 162 6.96 11.48 -2.98
CA TYR A 162 6.37 10.33 -3.68
C TYR A 162 7.35 9.62 -4.61
N GLU A 163 8.31 10.33 -5.21
CA GLU A 163 9.37 9.67 -5.98
C GLU A 163 10.30 8.85 -5.07
N GLN A 164 10.57 9.32 -3.85
CA GLN A 164 11.29 8.52 -2.85
C GLN A 164 10.48 7.31 -2.39
N ARG A 165 9.19 7.49 -2.09
CA ARG A 165 8.26 6.38 -1.77
C ARG A 165 8.29 5.33 -2.87
N ARG A 166 8.14 5.74 -4.13
CA ARG A 166 8.18 4.86 -5.30
C ARG A 166 9.47 4.02 -5.38
N LYS A 167 10.63 4.61 -5.06
CA LYS A 167 11.93 3.90 -5.11
C LYS A 167 12.05 2.84 -4.01
N ALA A 168 11.38 3.02 -2.88
CA ALA A 168 11.40 2.08 -1.77
C ALA A 168 10.51 0.85 -2.00
N GLU A 169 9.59 0.90 -2.97
CA GLU A 169 8.67 -0.20 -3.24
C GLU A 169 9.25 -1.30 -4.12
N LEU A 170 8.74 -2.52 -3.95
CA LEU A 170 9.00 -3.63 -4.87
C LEU A 170 7.91 -3.73 -5.93
N SER A 171 6.66 -3.78 -5.48
CA SER A 171 5.43 -3.93 -6.27
C SER A 171 5.31 -2.90 -7.38
N LEU A 172 5.04 -3.39 -8.60
CA LEU A 172 4.79 -2.56 -9.77
C LEU A 172 3.51 -1.72 -9.62
N MET A 173 2.48 -2.25 -8.95
CA MET A 173 1.25 -1.51 -8.66
C MET A 173 1.53 -0.30 -7.78
N SER A 174 2.24 -0.50 -6.67
CA SER A 174 2.65 0.57 -5.75
C SER A 174 3.53 1.61 -6.44
N LYS A 175 4.51 1.15 -7.24
CA LYS A 175 5.36 2.04 -8.04
C LYS A 175 4.56 2.90 -9.01
N GLY A 176 3.57 2.31 -9.69
CA GLY A 176 2.73 3.02 -10.65
C GLY A 176 1.93 4.14 -9.98
N ILE A 177 1.26 3.81 -8.87
CA ILE A 177 0.42 4.75 -8.12
C ILE A 177 1.25 5.91 -7.56
N PHE A 178 2.36 5.61 -6.87
CA PHE A 178 3.22 6.66 -6.32
C PHE A 178 3.85 7.55 -7.40
N LYS A 179 4.19 6.97 -8.57
CA LYS A 179 4.63 7.78 -9.72
C LYS A 179 3.53 8.72 -10.23
N GLY A 180 2.27 8.28 -10.20
CA GLY A 180 1.11 9.09 -10.54
C GLY A 180 1.02 10.32 -9.64
N ALA A 181 1.00 10.11 -8.32
CA ALA A 181 0.95 11.19 -7.33
C ALA A 181 2.12 12.19 -7.45
N ALA A 182 3.32 11.69 -7.73
CA ALA A 182 4.48 12.54 -7.99
C ALA A 182 4.31 13.42 -9.24
N ARG A 183 3.79 12.85 -10.33
CA ARG A 183 3.54 13.57 -11.60
C ARG A 183 2.45 14.62 -11.47
N GLU A 184 1.36 14.31 -10.76
CA GLU A 184 0.28 15.27 -10.49
C GLU A 184 0.82 16.51 -9.77
N SER A 185 1.64 16.31 -8.73
CA SER A 185 2.24 17.44 -8.00
C SER A 185 3.25 18.20 -8.85
N LYS A 186 4.07 17.49 -9.64
CA LYS A 186 5.02 18.12 -10.55
C LYS A 186 4.32 19.03 -11.57
N ALA A 187 3.19 18.61 -12.11
CA ALA A 187 2.39 19.42 -13.04
C ALA A 187 1.87 20.73 -12.41
N ILE A 188 1.59 20.74 -11.09
CA ILE A 188 1.21 21.97 -10.37
C ILE A 188 2.45 22.85 -10.14
N ALA A 189 3.55 22.26 -9.70
CA ALA A 189 4.80 22.98 -9.45
C ALA A 189 5.38 23.67 -10.71
N GLU A 190 5.11 23.12 -11.90
CA GLU A 190 5.60 23.63 -13.18
C GLU A 190 4.64 24.62 -13.87
N LYS A 191 3.40 24.77 -13.37
CA LYS A 191 2.46 25.77 -13.89
C LYS A 191 2.91 27.17 -13.47
N LYS A 192 3.46 27.92 -14.42
CA LYS A 192 3.62 29.37 -14.39
C LYS A 192 2.55 30.02 -15.25
#